data_AF-A0ABD0Q6I3-F1
#
_entry.id   AF-A0ABD0Q6I3-F1
#
_cell.length_a   1.000
_cell.length_b   1.000
_cell.length_c   1.000
_cell.angle_alpha   90.00
_cell.angle_beta   90.00
_cell.angle_gamma   90.00
#
_symmetry.space_group_name_H-M   'P 1'
#
loop_
_entity.id
_entity.type
_entity.pdbx_description
1 polymer ?
#
loop_
_entity_poly.entity_id
_entity_poly.type
_entity_poly.pdbx_seq_one_letter_code
_entity_poly.pdbx_strand_id
1 'polypeptide(L)' 'MQSLIALCCRCRRLNIDAMQEAAALLLGTHDFSTFRALSSDTPFKNPVKTLEKAQLD' A
#
# COMPACT_ATOMS: atom_id res chain seq x y z
N MET A 1 0.35 9.98 33.25
CA MET A 1 1.09 10.21 31.99
C MET A 1 1.18 8.91 31.19
N GLN A 2 0.03 8.39 30.74
CA GLN A 2 -0.17 7.26 29.81
C GLN A 2 -1.66 7.46 29.42
N SER A 3 -2.14 7.57 28.19
CA SER A 3 -1.67 7.09 26.90
C SER A 3 -2.25 8.01 25.82
N LEU A 4 -1.41 8.76 25.11
CA LEU A 4 -1.83 9.63 24.00
C LEU A 4 -1.79 8.91 22.63
N ILE A 5 -1.70 7.57 22.62
CA ILE A 5 -1.46 6.78 21.41
C ILE A 5 -2.76 6.34 20.72
N ALA A 6 -3.93 6.48 21.36
CA ALA A 6 -5.21 6.11 20.76
C ALA A 6 -5.82 7.17 19.81
N LEU A 7 -5.16 8.32 19.60
CA LEU A 7 -5.68 9.40 18.75
C LEU A 7 -5.27 9.28 17.25
N CYS A 8 -4.41 8.33 16.89
CA CYS A 8 -3.78 8.31 15.55
C CYS A 8 -4.65 7.67 14.45
N CYS A 9 -5.62 6.82 14.78
CA CYS A 9 -6.51 6.22 13.80
C CYS A 9 -7.62 7.22 13.45
N ARG A 10 -7.26 8.23 12.63
CA ARG A 10 -8.20 9.16 12.03
C ARG A 10 -9.41 8.40 11.49
N CYS A 11 -10.57 8.56 12.11
CA CYS A 11 -11.89 8.15 11.61
C CYS A 11 -12.26 8.97 10.36
N ARG A 12 -11.43 8.93 9.32
CA ARG A 12 -11.70 9.57 8.04
C ARG A 12 -12.27 8.49 7.13
N ARG A 13 -13.51 8.71 6.72
CA ARG A 13 -14.16 7.92 5.66
C ARG A 13 -13.25 7.95 4.44
N LEU A 14 -12.77 6.79 4.03
CA LEU A 14 -12.02 6.64 2.79
C LEU A 14 -13.02 6.54 1.64
N ASN A 15 -12.65 7.12 0.49
CA ASN A 15 -13.45 7.00 -0.71
C ASN A 15 -13.06 5.69 -1.41
N ILE A 16 -13.91 4.67 -1.26
CA ILE A 16 -13.65 3.33 -1.82
C ILE A 16 -13.62 3.36 -3.34
N ASP A 17 -14.51 4.10 -3.99
CA ASP A 17 -14.56 4.18 -5.45
C ASP A 17 -13.25 4.74 -6.02
N ALA A 18 -12.77 5.85 -5.46
CA ALA A 18 -11.49 6.44 -5.86
C ALA A 18 -10.29 5.51 -5.58
N MET A 19 -10.35 4.71 -4.51
CA MET A 19 -9.32 3.71 -4.21
C MET A 19 -9.36 2.53 -5.18
N GLN A 20 -10.55 2.08 -5.59
CA GLN A 20 -10.72 1.03 -6.59
C GLN A 20 -10.19 1.48 -7.95
N GLU A 21 -10.51 2.71 -8.38
CA GLU A 21 -9.98 3.30 -9.61
C GLU A 21 -8.44 3.39 -9.58
N ALA A 22 -7.87 3.87 -8.48
CA ALA A 22 -6.42 3.94 -8.32
C ALA A 22 -5.77 2.55 -8.29
N ALA A 23 -6.41 1.57 -7.64
CA ALA A 23 -5.91 0.20 -7.56
C ALA A 23 -5.90 -0.50 -8.93
N ALA A 24 -6.88 -0.20 -9.81
CA ALA A 24 -6.92 -0.74 -11.16
C ALA A 24 -5.68 -0.36 -11.99
N LEU A 25 -5.09 0.81 -11.75
CA LEU A 25 -3.87 1.27 -12.42
C LEU A 25 -2.63 0.42 -12.08
N LEU A 26 -2.65 -0.28 -10.95
CA LEU A 26 -1.54 -1.11 -10.49
C LEU A 26 -1.55 -2.51 -11.11
N LEU A 27 -2.62 -2.90 -11.82
CA LEU A 27 -2.71 -4.20 -12.47
C LEU A 27 -1.72 -4.31 -13.64
N GLY A 28 -1.17 -5.50 -13.83
CA GLY A 28 -0.13 -5.76 -14.83
C GLY A 28 1.29 -5.59 -14.28
N THR A 29 2.25 -5.40 -15.17
CA THR A 29 3.68 -5.41 -14.84
C THR A 29 4.21 -3.98 -14.61
N HIS A 30 4.66 -3.70 -13.39
CA HIS A 30 5.16 -2.39 -12.98
C HIS A 30 6.42 -2.49 -12.14
N ASP A 31 7.17 -1.40 -12.04
CA ASP A 31 8.23 -1.24 -11.05
C ASP A 31 7.65 -0.76 -9.72
N PHE A 32 7.72 -1.61 -8.69
CA PHE A 32 7.21 -1.32 -7.35
C PHE A 32 8.31 -0.82 -6.38
N SER A 33 9.42 -0.28 -6.89
CA SER A 33 10.54 0.22 -6.07
C SER A 33 10.11 1.27 -5.04
N THR A 34 9.14 2.14 -5.35
CA THR A 34 8.59 3.15 -4.43
C THR A 34 7.78 2.54 -3.27
N PHE A 35 7.21 1.35 -3.45
CA PHE A 35 6.39 0.67 -2.44
C PHE A 35 7.20 -0.27 -1.53
N ARG A 36 8.49 -0.45 -1.84
CA ARG A 36 9.37 -1.36 -1.12
C ARG A 36 9.87 -0.71 0.18
N ALA A 37 9.78 -1.45 1.29
CA ALA A 37 10.45 -1.08 2.53
C ALA A 37 11.99 -1.20 2.40
N LEU A 38 12.71 -0.19 2.87
CA LEU A 38 14.15 -0.23 3.04
C LEU A 38 14.44 -0.74 4.45
N SER A 39 14.80 -2.00 4.58
CA SER A 39 15.19 -2.60 5.85
C SER A 39 16.40 -3.50 5.66
N SER A 40 17.34 -3.46 6.61
CA SER A 40 18.57 -4.27 6.61
C SER A 40 18.29 -5.76 6.45
N ASP A 41 17.15 -6.22 6.95
CA ASP A 41 16.74 -7.63 6.93
C ASP A 41 16.04 -8.04 5.63
N THR A 42 15.87 -7.13 4.66
CA THR A 42 15.23 -7.42 3.37
C THR A 42 16.25 -7.40 2.22
N PRO A 43 16.68 -8.59 1.73
CA PRO A 43 17.58 -8.68 0.58
C PRO A 43 17.02 -7.95 -0.64
N PHE A 44 17.90 -7.36 -1.44
CA PHE A 44 17.50 -6.75 -2.69
C PHE A 44 16.91 -7.80 -3.64
N LYS A 45 15.63 -7.62 -3.99
CA LYS A 45 14.91 -8.41 -4.99
C LYS A 45 14.53 -7.49 -6.15
N ASN A 46 14.44 -8.05 -7.35
CA ASN A 46 13.94 -7.31 -8.52
C ASN A 46 12.56 -6.69 -8.20
N PRO A 47 12.44 -5.35 -8.26
CA PRO A 47 11.21 -4.64 -7.90
C PRO A 47 10.13 -4.68 -8.99
N VAL A 48 10.47 -5.14 -10.21
CA VAL A 48 9.49 -5.35 -11.28
C VAL A 48 8.65 -6.58 -10.96
N LYS A 49 7.33 -6.38 -10.83
CA LYS A 49 6.36 -7.42 -10.49
C LYS A 49 5.11 -7.27 -11.35
N THR A 50 4.41 -8.38 -11.54
CA THR A 50 3.09 -8.43 -12.17
C THR A 50 2.03 -8.59 -11.09
N LEU A 51 1.10 -7.64 -11.00
CA LEU A 51 -0.03 -7.68 -10.07
C LEU A 51 -1.28 -8.17 -10.81
N GLU A 52 -1.77 -9.36 -10.45
CA GLU A 52 -2.89 -10.01 -11.15
C GLU A 52 -4.26 -9.56 -10.61
N LYS A 53 -4.33 -9.10 -9.36
CA LYS A 53 -5.58 -8.74 -8.70
C LYS A 53 -5.37 -7.67 -7.63
N ALA A 54 -6.24 -6.66 -7.62
CA ALA A 54 -6.41 -5.70 -6.54
C ALA A 54 -7.91 -5.51 -6.29
N GLN A 55 -8.34 -5.71 -5.04
CA GLN A 55 -9.74 -5.58 -4.64
C GLN A 55 -9.84 -4.95 -3.25
N LEU A 56 -10.95 -4.27 -2.98
CA LEU A 56 -11.31 -3.74 -1.67
C LEU A 56 -12.63 -4.40 -1.26
N ASP A 57 -12.63 -5.04 -0.09
CA ASP A 57 -13.77 -5.73 0.54
C ASP A 57 -14.35 -4.90 1.70
#